data_AF-A0A496WN39-F1
#
_entry.id   AF-A0A496WN39-F1
#
_cell.length_a   1.000
_cell.length_b   1.000
_cell.length_c   1.000
_cell.angle_alpha   90.00
_cell.angle_beta   90.00
_cell.angle_gamma   90.00
#
_symmetry.space_group_name_H-M   'P 1'
#
loop_
_entity.id
_entity.type
_entity.pdbx_description
1 polymer ?
#
loop_
_entity_poly.entity_id
_entity_poly.type
_entity_poly.pdbx_seq_one_letter_code
_entity_poly.pdbx_strand_id
1 'polypeptide(L)'
;FIVLGTRLILDVDILLSVVNETIVLTVGLMVGQVLSAGLAARYTGKFLWAESWMIGFGMLGRAELAFVVMDIAYVQNSIINEEMFYTLMCTAFCLNIAVPLTIRWWKPHYEKQVQGLDLD
;
A
#
# COMPACT_ATOMS: atom_id res chain seq x y z
N PHE A 1 -2.19 17.71 -2.82
CA PHE A 1 -2.81 16.92 -3.90
C PHE A 1 -2.77 17.62 -5.25
N ILE A 2 -3.47 18.74 -5.45
CA ILE A 2 -3.56 19.41 -6.77
C ILE A 2 -2.18 19.89 -7.26
N VAL A 3 -1.35 20.48 -6.39
CA VAL A 3 -0.01 20.98 -6.74
C VAL A 3 0.97 19.87 -7.12
N LEU A 4 0.91 18.69 -6.49
CA LEU A 4 1.72 17.53 -6.93
C LEU A 4 1.24 17.00 -8.27
N GLY A 5 -0.07 16.92 -8.45
CA GLY A 5 -0.68 16.43 -9.69
C GLY A 5 -0.33 17.30 -10.89
N THR A 6 -0.20 18.62 -10.73
CA THR A 6 0.23 19.52 -11.81
C THR A 6 1.73 19.45 -12.11
N ARG A 7 2.53 18.82 -11.24
CA ARG A 7 3.96 18.57 -11.43
C ARG A 7 4.26 17.18 -11.98
N LEU A 8 3.25 16.29 -12.01
CA LEU A 8 3.37 14.97 -12.58
C LEU A 8 3.34 15.08 -14.11
N ILE A 9 4.51 15.13 -14.74
CA ILE A 9 4.63 15.01 -16.19
C ILE A 9 4.72 13.51 -16.48
N LEU A 10 3.72 12.94 -17.15
CA LEU A 10 3.75 11.52 -17.49
C LEU A 10 4.74 11.29 -18.63
N ASP A 11 6.02 11.18 -18.28
CA ASP A 11 7.09 10.79 -19.17
C ASP A 11 7.27 9.27 -19.08
N VAL A 12 7.08 8.61 -20.23
CA VAL A 12 7.13 7.14 -20.33
C VAL A 12 8.57 6.65 -20.14
N ASP A 13 9.57 7.43 -20.54
CA ASP A 13 10.97 7.04 -20.42
C ASP A 13 11.41 7.02 -18.94
N ILE A 14 11.01 8.03 -18.16
CA ILE A 14 11.25 8.08 -16.71
C ILE A 14 10.46 6.99 -15.99
N LEU A 15 9.22 6.72 -16.41
CA LEU A 15 8.43 5.63 -15.84
C LEU A 15 9.10 4.28 -16.02
N LEU A 16 9.63 3.99 -17.22
CA LEU A 16 10.32 2.74 -17.53
C LEU A 16 11.64 2.59 -16.77
N SER A 17 12.36 3.69 -16.52
CA SER A 17 13.61 3.65 -15.78
C SER A 17 13.42 3.30 -14.30
N VAL A 18 12.26 3.63 -13.71
CA VAL A 18 11.97 3.40 -12.28
C VAL A 18 11.10 2.17 -11.99
N VAL A 19 10.75 1.38 -13.02
CA VAL A 19 9.86 0.20 -12.87
C VAL A 19 10.43 -0.79 -11.86
N ASN A 20 11.73 -1.06 -11.93
CA ASN A 20 12.36 -2.07 -11.09
C ASN A 20 12.31 -1.68 -9.61
N GLU A 21 12.71 -0.45 -9.31
CA GLU A 21 12.69 0.14 -7.97
C GLU A 21 11.26 0.19 -7.43
N THR A 22 10.30 0.57 -8.28
CA THR A 22 8.87 0.63 -7.94
C THR A 22 8.34 -0.75 -7.55
N ILE A 23 8.67 -1.81 -8.30
CA ILE A 23 8.21 -3.17 -8.00
C ILE A 23 8.80 -3.64 -6.67
N VAL A 24 10.10 -3.46 -6.47
CA VAL A 24 10.79 -3.87 -5.24
C VAL A 24 10.20 -3.16 -4.03
N LEU A 25 9.99 -1.83 -4.11
CA LEU A 25 9.38 -1.06 -3.03
C LEU A 25 7.92 -1.45 -2.79
N THR A 26 7.13 -1.65 -3.85
CA THR A 26 5.73 -2.05 -3.74
C THR A 26 5.60 -3.40 -3.04
N VAL A 27 6.36 -4.40 -3.47
CA VAL A 27 6.34 -5.74 -2.86
C VAL A 27 6.89 -5.69 -1.44
N GLY A 28 8.01 -5.00 -1.21
CA GLY A 28 8.62 -4.88 0.10
C GLY A 28 7.69 -4.21 1.13
N LEU A 29 7.06 -3.09 0.76
CA LEU A 29 6.08 -2.41 1.61
C LEU A 29 4.82 -3.25 1.80
N MET A 30 4.32 -3.89 0.74
CA MET A 30 3.12 -4.72 0.84
C MET A 30 3.34 -5.89 1.80
N VAL A 31 4.40 -6.66 1.63
CA VAL A 31 4.74 -7.80 2.48
C VAL A 31 5.04 -7.34 3.90
N GLY A 32 5.88 -6.31 4.06
CA GLY A 32 6.26 -5.77 5.36
C GLY A 32 5.06 -5.28 6.16
N GLN A 33 4.15 -4.51 5.55
CA GLN A 33 3.00 -3.94 6.23
C GLN A 33 1.93 -4.99 6.53
N VAL A 34 1.58 -5.84 5.55
CA VAL A 34 0.54 -6.86 5.74
C VAL A 34 0.97 -7.88 6.79
N LEU A 35 2.21 -8.39 6.72
CA LEU A 35 2.70 -9.34 7.71
C LEU A 35 2.81 -8.72 9.09
N SER A 36 3.36 -7.51 9.20
CA SER A 36 3.52 -6.85 10.51
C SER A 36 2.16 -6.58 11.17
N ALA A 37 1.21 -6.01 10.44
CA ALA A 37 -0.12 -5.71 10.97
C ALA A 37 -0.94 -6.98 11.23
N GLY A 38 -0.87 -7.98 10.34
CA GLY A 38 -1.57 -9.25 10.50
C GLY A 38 -1.04 -10.07 11.67
N LEU A 39 0.29 -10.15 11.84
CA LEU A 39 0.89 -10.84 12.99
C LEU A 39 0.58 -10.11 14.30
N ALA A 40 0.61 -8.77 14.31
CA ALA A 40 0.22 -7.98 15.48
C ALA A 40 -1.26 -8.19 15.84
N ALA A 41 -2.16 -8.23 14.85
CA ALA A 41 -3.58 -8.51 15.08
C ALA A 41 -3.79 -9.92 15.67
N ARG A 42 -3.02 -10.91 15.19
CA ARG A 42 -3.10 -12.28 15.70
C ARG A 42 -2.54 -12.41 17.12
N TYR A 43 -1.36 -11.85 17.37
CA TYR A 43 -0.63 -12.04 18.63
C TYR A 43 -1.17 -11.15 19.75
N THR A 44 -1.47 -9.88 19.45
CA THR A 44 -1.94 -8.91 20.44
C THR A 44 -3.47 -8.88 20.54
N GLY A 45 -4.16 -8.99 19.40
CA GLY A 45 -5.63 -8.88 19.33
C GLY A 45 -6.39 -10.20 19.45
N LYS A 46 -5.70 -11.36 19.42
CA LYS A 46 -6.29 -12.72 19.42
C LYS A 46 -7.35 -12.95 18.32
N PHE A 47 -7.33 -12.15 17.26
CA PHE A 47 -8.25 -12.28 16.13
C PHE A 47 -8.04 -13.60 15.38
N LEU A 48 -9.07 -14.10 14.69
CA LEU A 48 -8.92 -15.26 13.81
C LEU A 48 -7.96 -14.95 12.65
N TRP A 49 -7.44 -16.02 12.04
CA TRP A 49 -6.45 -15.87 10.97
C TRP A 49 -7.04 -15.08 9.80
N ALA A 50 -8.26 -15.37 9.36
CA ALA A 50 -8.89 -14.63 8.26
C ALA A 50 -9.09 -13.13 8.59
N GLU A 51 -9.42 -12.80 9.83
CA GLU A 51 -9.64 -11.41 10.25
C GLU A 51 -8.32 -10.65 10.36
N SER A 52 -7.27 -11.31 10.87
CA SER A 52 -5.93 -10.74 11.02
C SER A 52 -5.36 -10.31 9.66
N TRP A 53 -5.53 -11.13 8.63
CA TRP A 53 -5.11 -10.78 7.26
C TRP A 53 -5.93 -9.65 6.66
N MET A 54 -7.23 -9.62 6.92
CA MET A 54 -8.10 -8.54 6.47
C MET A 54 -7.70 -7.19 7.09
N ILE A 55 -7.32 -7.18 8.36
CA ILE A 55 -6.74 -6.00 9.03
C ILE A 55 -5.41 -5.60 8.36
N GLY A 56 -4.54 -6.57 8.07
CA GLY A 56 -3.28 -6.33 7.38
C GLY A 56 -3.46 -5.67 6.00
N PHE A 57 -4.38 -6.19 5.18
CA PHE A 57 -4.71 -5.59 3.88
C PHE A 57 -5.32 -4.19 3.99
N GLY A 58 -6.12 -3.94 5.03
CA GLY A 58 -6.70 -2.62 5.29
C GLY A 58 -5.68 -1.53 5.61
N MET A 59 -4.50 -1.90 6.12
CA MET A 59 -3.45 -0.96 6.52
C MET A 59 -2.60 -0.43 5.35
N LEU A 60 -2.74 -1.00 4.14
CA LEU A 60 -1.99 -0.61 2.94
C LEU A 60 -2.42 0.76 2.36
N GLY A 61 -3.63 1.23 2.66
CA GLY A 61 -4.26 2.35 1.95
C GLY A 61 -4.18 3.68 2.69
N ARG A 62 -3.10 4.45 2.51
CA ARG A 62 -3.03 5.87 2.93
C ARG A 62 -2.27 6.74 1.92
N ALA A 63 -2.88 6.96 0.76
CA ALA A 63 -2.36 7.86 -0.28
C ALA A 63 -2.15 9.30 0.22
N GLU A 64 -3.06 9.77 1.07
CA GLU A 64 -3.10 11.17 1.50
C GLU A 64 -1.80 11.59 2.19
N LEU A 65 -1.37 10.86 3.21
CA LEU A 65 -0.15 11.19 3.94
C LEU A 65 1.12 10.97 3.11
N ALA A 66 1.14 9.94 2.24
CA ALA A 66 2.29 9.69 1.36
C ALA A 66 2.54 10.87 0.39
N PHE A 67 1.49 11.43 -0.19
CA PHE A 67 1.61 12.58 -1.09
C PHE A 67 1.98 13.88 -0.37
N VAL A 68 1.52 14.08 0.87
CA VAL A 68 1.93 15.24 1.69
C VAL A 68 3.43 15.16 2.03
N VAL A 69 3.93 13.98 2.41
CA VAL A 69 5.36 13.78 2.69
C VAL A 69 6.20 13.98 1.42
N MET A 70 5.74 13.48 0.27
CA MET A 70 6.43 13.71 -1.01
C MET A 70 6.49 15.20 -1.39
N ASP A 71 5.43 15.98 -1.15
CA ASP A 71 5.42 17.43 -1.39
C ASP A 71 6.50 18.15 -0.58
N ILE A 72 6.59 17.83 0.71
CA ILE A 72 7.57 18.43 1.62
C ILE A 72 8.99 18.02 1.21
N ALA A 73 9.20 16.76 0.85
CA ALA A 73 10.52 16.24 0.48
C ALA A 73 11.01 16.79 -0.86
N TYR A 74 10.13 16.90 -1.86
CA TYR A 74 10.48 17.34 -3.21
C TYR A 74 10.48 18.87 -3.34
N VAL A 75 9.37 19.52 -2.97
CA VAL A 75 9.15 20.96 -3.22
C VAL A 75 9.82 21.82 -2.15
N GLN A 76 9.71 21.43 -0.87
CA GLN A 76 10.15 22.30 0.22
C GLN A 76 11.61 22.11 0.59
N ASN A 77 12.14 20.88 0.51
CA ASN A 77 13.49 20.58 0.95
C ASN A 77 14.44 20.11 -0.17
N SER A 78 13.93 19.83 -1.39
CA SER A 78 14.72 19.30 -2.51
C SER A 78 15.61 18.10 -2.12
N ILE A 79 15.11 17.24 -1.21
CA ILE A 79 15.85 16.09 -0.65
C ILE A 79 15.86 14.93 -1.65
N ILE A 80 14.80 14.81 -2.44
CA ILE A 80 14.58 13.68 -3.34
C ILE A 80 14.65 14.12 -4.80
N ASN A 81 15.30 13.30 -5.64
CA ASN A 81 15.39 13.53 -7.07
C ASN A 81 14.09 13.16 -7.79
N GLU A 82 13.97 13.60 -9.05
CA GLU A 82 12.81 13.33 -9.89
C GLU A 82 12.52 11.83 -10.04
N GLU A 83 13.54 11.00 -10.27
CA GLU A 83 13.40 9.54 -10.31
C GLU A 83 12.82 8.97 -9.01
N MET A 84 13.30 9.42 -7.85
CA MET A 84 12.78 8.97 -6.55
C MET A 84 11.31 9.38 -6.35
N PHE A 85 10.95 10.58 -6.82
CA PHE A 85 9.58 11.06 -6.79
C PHE A 85 8.65 10.18 -7.63
N TYR A 86 9.03 9.84 -8.87
CA TYR A 86 8.24 8.92 -9.71
C TYR A 86 8.16 7.52 -9.13
N THR A 87 9.24 6.98 -8.56
CA THR A 87 9.23 5.67 -7.87
C THR A 87 8.22 5.64 -6.73
N LEU A 88 8.24 6.65 -5.84
CA LEU A 88 7.34 6.73 -4.69
C LEU A 88 5.89 6.97 -5.10
N MET A 89 5.66 7.81 -6.11
CA MET A 89 4.35 8.06 -6.70
C MET A 89 3.73 6.76 -7.25
N CYS A 90 4.49 6.03 -8.08
CA CYS A 90 4.03 4.77 -8.66
C CYS A 90 3.79 3.71 -7.59
N THR A 91 4.70 3.60 -6.62
CA THR A 91 4.57 2.68 -5.48
C THR A 91 3.29 2.99 -4.69
N ALA A 92 3.05 4.25 -4.35
CA ALA A 92 1.84 4.67 -3.63
C ALA A 92 0.58 4.34 -4.45
N PHE A 93 0.60 4.56 -5.76
CA PHE A 93 -0.53 4.23 -6.63
C PHE A 93 -0.81 2.72 -6.66
N CYS A 94 0.21 1.90 -6.85
CA CYS A 94 0.11 0.44 -6.86
C CYS A 94 -0.44 -0.10 -5.52
N LEU A 95 0.05 0.40 -4.38
CA LEU A 95 -0.44 0.00 -3.06
C LEU A 95 -1.91 0.38 -2.84
N ASN A 96 -2.34 1.57 -3.29
CA ASN A 96 -3.74 1.98 -3.18
C ASN A 96 -4.68 1.16 -4.05
N ILE A 97 -4.24 0.71 -5.22
CA ILE A 97 -5.02 -0.24 -6.05
C ILE A 97 -5.03 -1.64 -5.43
N ALA A 98 -3.92 -2.05 -4.80
CA ALA A 98 -3.83 -3.35 -4.17
C ALA A 98 -4.80 -3.51 -2.99
N VAL A 99 -5.12 -2.43 -2.26
CA VAL A 99 -6.06 -2.45 -1.12
C VAL A 99 -7.44 -3.02 -1.49
N PRO A 100 -8.22 -2.42 -2.41
CA PRO A 100 -9.55 -2.94 -2.76
C PRO A 100 -9.48 -4.31 -3.44
N LEU A 101 -8.42 -4.61 -4.19
CA LEU A 101 -8.22 -5.91 -4.83
C LEU A 101 -8.02 -7.03 -3.80
N THR A 102 -7.08 -6.84 -2.88
CA THR A 102 -6.75 -7.82 -1.84
C THR A 102 -7.92 -8.06 -0.90
N ILE A 103 -8.62 -7.00 -0.49
CA ILE A 103 -9.82 -7.13 0.35
C ILE A 103 -10.93 -7.88 -0.40
N ARG A 104 -11.18 -7.55 -1.67
CA ARG A 104 -12.21 -8.23 -2.47
C ARG A 104 -11.90 -9.71 -2.70
N TRP A 105 -10.63 -10.05 -2.91
CA TRP A 105 -10.20 -11.45 -3.04
C TRP A 105 -10.23 -12.21 -1.72
N TRP A 106 -10.00 -11.55 -0.59
CA TRP A 106 -10.00 -12.19 0.72
C TRP A 106 -11.39 -12.33 1.34
N LYS A 107 -12.36 -11.53 0.92
CA LYS A 107 -13.77 -11.58 1.35
C LYS A 107 -14.38 -13.00 1.40
N PRO A 108 -14.27 -13.86 0.34
CA PRO A 108 -14.83 -15.22 0.39
C PRO A 108 -14.13 -16.13 1.41
N HIS A 109 -12.85 -15.89 1.75
CA HIS A 109 -12.16 -16.65 2.79
C HIS A 109 -12.57 -16.22 4.19
N TYR A 110 -12.84 -14.92 4.39
CA TYR A 110 -13.39 -14.41 5.64
C TYR A 110 -14.79 -14.97 5.91
N GLU A 111 -15.70 -14.93 4.93
CA GLU A 111 -17.08 -15.43 5.08
C GLU A 111 -17.12 -16.92 5.44
N LYS A 112 -16.25 -17.75 4.83
CA LYS A 112 -16.15 -19.18 5.17
C LYS A 112 -15.68 -19.43 6.61
N GLN A 113 -14.75 -18.63 7.12
CA GLN A 113 -14.22 -18.81 8.47
C GLN A 113 -15.21 -18.33 9.53
N VAL A 114 -15.98 -17.27 9.24
CA VAL A 114 -17.04 -16.76 10.13
C VAL A 114 -18.26 -17.70 10.12
N GLN A 115 -18.72 -18.19 8.97
CA GLN A 115 -19.82 -19.17 8.91
C GLN A 115 -19.47 -20.51 9.57
N GLY A 116 -18.20 -20.91 9.56
CA GLY A 116 -17.75 -22.11 10.27
C GLY A 116 -17.87 -22.01 11.79
N LEU A 117 -17.84 -20.80 12.36
CA LEU A 117 -18.01 -20.56 13.80
C LEU A 117 -19.48 -20.53 14.26
N ASP A 118 -20.44 -20.39 13.33
CA ASP A 118 -21.88 -20.40 13.65
C ASP A 118 -22.46 -21.83 13.73
N LEU A 119 -21.63 -22.85 13.44
CA LEU A 119 -22.01 -24.26 13.38
C LEU A 119 -21.41 -25.13 14.51
N ASP A 120 -20.66 -24.54 15.44
CA ASP A 120 -20.12 -25.16 16.66
C ASP A 120 -20.78 -24.56 17.92
#